data_AF-A0A8H7Q559-F1
#
_entry.id   AF-A0A8H7Q559-F1
#
_cell.length_a   1.000
_cell.length_b   1.000
_cell.length_c   1.000
_cell.angle_alpha   90.00
_cell.angle_beta   90.00
_cell.angle_gamma   90.00
#
_symmetry.space_group_name_H-M   'P 1'
#
loop_
_entity.id
_entity.type
_entity.pdbx_description
1 polymer ?
#
loop_
_entity_poly.entity_id
_entity_poly.type
_entity_poly.pdbx_seq_one_letter_code
_entity_poly.pdbx_strand_id
1 'polypeptide(L)'
;MTNLQRTLIALSFTVAAVMAAGVEDEFGVQPEIVHQFRAPEKMPPKIISLLASLIVLAPWVALIVGWSSLGYTPAKIVGSIKQNSAASTLAIASFLGTLAAIEFLFFNYWTHLNLFQTLGYLSVLSVVAFITGQRALTAIQLKRLRYTDHKKTQ
;
A
#
# COMPACT_ATOMS: atom_id res chain seq x y z
N MET A 1 -71.41 8.45 -22.47
CA MET A 1 -70.55 9.36 -21.68
C MET A 1 -71.27 10.69 -21.56
N THR A 2 -71.69 11.05 -20.35
CA THR A 2 -72.50 12.24 -20.06
C THR A 2 -71.69 13.53 -20.29
N ASN A 3 -72.35 14.61 -20.72
CA ASN A 3 -71.68 15.88 -21.04
C ASN A 3 -70.83 16.43 -19.89
N LEU A 4 -71.20 16.11 -18.64
CA LEU A 4 -70.47 16.46 -17.42
C LEU A 4 -69.06 15.81 -17.34
N GLN A 5 -68.92 14.57 -17.80
CA GLN A 5 -67.63 13.88 -17.77
C GLN A 5 -66.66 14.48 -18.80
N ARG A 6 -67.17 14.94 -19.95
CA ARG A 6 -66.38 15.60 -20.98
C ARG A 6 -65.88 16.98 -20.52
N THR A 7 -66.71 17.73 -19.81
CA THR A 7 -66.32 19.05 -19.26
C THR A 7 -65.28 18.91 -18.14
N LEU A 8 -65.39 17.90 -17.28
CA LEU A 8 -64.42 17.66 -16.22
C LEU A 8 -63.05 17.24 -16.78
N ILE A 9 -63.04 16.38 -17.82
CA ILE A 9 -61.79 16.00 -18.49
C ILE A 9 -61.18 17.22 -19.20
N ALA A 10 -61.98 18.01 -19.93
CA ALA A 10 -61.50 19.23 -20.56
C ALA A 10 -60.93 20.22 -19.54
N LEU A 11 -61.62 20.44 -18.41
CA LEU A 11 -61.16 21.31 -17.33
C LEU A 11 -59.84 20.81 -16.74
N SER A 12 -59.73 19.51 -16.46
CA SER A 12 -58.49 18.92 -15.94
C SER A 12 -57.31 19.08 -16.91
N PHE A 13 -57.56 18.94 -18.21
CA PHE A 13 -56.54 19.11 -19.24
C PHE A 13 -56.12 20.58 -19.39
N THR A 14 -57.08 21.50 -19.28
CA THR A 14 -56.81 22.95 -19.35
C THR A 14 -56.01 23.41 -18.14
N VAL A 15 -56.34 22.92 -16.93
CA VAL A 15 -55.57 23.20 -15.70
C VAL A 15 -54.16 22.64 -15.78
N ALA A 16 -53.99 21.40 -16.27
CA ALA A 16 -52.67 20.81 -16.47
C ALA A 16 -51.84 21.60 -17.49
N ALA A 17 -52.46 22.07 -18.58
CA ALA A 17 -51.78 22.90 -19.59
C ALA A 17 -51.37 24.27 -19.04
N VAL A 18 -52.19 24.91 -18.20
CA VAL A 18 -51.86 26.18 -17.53
C VAL A 18 -50.75 26.02 -16.49
N MET A 19 -50.65 24.87 -15.82
CA MET A 19 -49.56 24.59 -14.87
C MET A 19 -48.24 24.20 -15.57
N ALA A 20 -48.32 23.63 -16.78
CA ALA A 20 -47.16 23.23 -17.58
C ALA A 20 -46.63 24.34 -18.50
N ALA A 21 -47.49 25.28 -18.89
CA ALA A 21 -47.07 26.55 -19.49
C ALA A 21 -46.39 27.35 -18.38
N GLY A 22 -45.06 27.21 -18.30
CA GLY A 22 -44.24 27.99 -17.37
C GLY A 22 -44.60 29.47 -17.48
N VAL A 23 -44.65 30.14 -16.32
CA VAL A 23 -44.90 31.59 -16.20
C VAL A 23 -44.01 32.31 -17.22
N GLU A 24 -44.62 33.12 -18.10
CA GLU A 24 -43.85 33.93 -19.06
C GLU A 24 -42.79 34.73 -18.30
N ASP A 25 -41.62 34.94 -18.91
CA ASP A 25 -40.39 35.42 -18.29
C ASP A 25 -40.57 36.81 -17.65
N GLU A 26 -41.20 36.86 -16.47
CA GLU A 26 -41.14 37.97 -15.55
C GLU A 26 -39.69 38.01 -15.06
N PHE A 27 -39.01 39.15 -15.26
CA PHE A 27 -37.66 39.40 -14.72
C PHE A 27 -37.70 39.39 -13.18
N GLY A 28 -37.80 38.20 -12.60
CA GLY A 28 -37.90 37.92 -11.18
C GLY A 28 -36.72 37.07 -10.70
N VAL A 29 -36.46 37.09 -9.40
CA VAL A 29 -35.37 36.32 -8.81
C VAL A 29 -35.71 34.83 -8.87
N GLN A 30 -34.86 34.03 -9.54
CA GLN A 30 -35.01 32.59 -9.62
C GLN A 30 -34.72 31.93 -8.26
N PRO A 31 -35.38 30.81 -7.93
CA PRO A 31 -35.08 30.07 -6.72
C PRO A 31 -33.63 29.57 -6.72
N GLU A 32 -33.02 29.57 -5.54
CA GLU A 32 -31.64 29.10 -5.36
C GLU A 32 -31.54 27.59 -5.65
N ILE A 33 -30.64 27.22 -6.57
CA ILE A 33 -30.39 25.82 -6.92
C ILE A 33 -29.41 25.23 -5.91
N VAL A 34 -29.89 24.32 -5.05
CA VAL A 34 -29.05 23.59 -4.10
C VAL A 34 -28.53 22.31 -4.75
N HIS A 35 -27.21 22.20 -4.91
CA HIS A 35 -26.59 20.97 -5.40
C HIS A 35 -26.68 19.84 -4.34
N GLN A 36 -27.36 18.74 -4.68
CA GLN A 36 -27.38 17.54 -3.82
C GLN A 36 -26.12 16.70 -4.05
N PHE A 37 -25.25 16.69 -3.04
CA PHE A 37 -24.09 15.79 -3.03
C PHE A 37 -24.51 14.34 -2.84
N ARG A 38 -23.71 13.42 -3.40
CA ARG A 38 -23.86 11.99 -3.18
C ARG A 38 -23.68 11.67 -1.69
N ALA A 39 -24.57 10.84 -1.14
CA ALA A 39 -24.44 10.33 0.22
C ALA A 39 -23.13 9.51 0.37
N PRO A 40 -22.44 9.61 1.51
CA PRO A 40 -21.22 8.85 1.75
C PRO A 40 -21.51 7.34 1.74
N GLU A 41 -20.56 6.57 1.22
CA GLU A 41 -20.67 5.10 1.19
C GLU A 41 -20.58 4.50 2.59
N LYS A 42 -21.39 3.47 2.86
CA LYS A 42 -21.43 2.82 4.16
C LYS A 42 -20.18 1.97 4.38
N MET A 43 -19.32 2.38 5.32
CA MET A 43 -18.14 1.62 5.72
C MET A 43 -18.51 0.35 6.52
N PRO A 44 -17.73 -0.74 6.39
CA PRO A 44 -17.94 -1.94 7.19
C PRO A 44 -17.65 -1.71 8.69
N PRO A 45 -18.21 -2.55 9.59
CA PRO A 45 -17.92 -2.46 11.02
C PRO A 45 -16.44 -2.64 11.35
N LYS A 46 -15.88 -1.75 12.18
CA LYS A 46 -14.45 -1.73 12.55
C LYS A 46 -13.94 -3.07 13.11
N ILE A 47 -14.78 -3.81 13.83
CA ILE A 47 -14.43 -5.10 14.44
C ILE A 47 -14.11 -6.14 13.38
N ILE A 48 -14.90 -6.20 12.30
CA ILE A 48 -14.69 -7.17 11.22
C ILE A 48 -13.39 -6.85 10.49
N SER A 49 -13.13 -5.58 10.20
CA SER A 49 -11.87 -5.13 9.60
C SER A 49 -10.66 -5.50 10.48
N LEU A 50 -10.75 -5.29 11.80
CA LEU A 50 -9.66 -5.63 12.73
C LEU A 50 -9.37 -7.13 12.77
N LEU A 51 -10.41 -7.96 12.87
CA LEU A 51 -10.27 -9.42 12.86
C LEU A 51 -9.62 -9.91 11.56
N ALA A 52 -10.05 -9.37 10.41
CA ALA A 52 -9.45 -9.69 9.12
C ALA A 52 -7.96 -9.29 9.07
N SER A 53 -7.60 -8.09 9.57
CA SER A 53 -6.20 -7.67 9.65
C SER A 53 -5.35 -8.60 10.52
N LEU A 54 -5.88 -9.07 11.66
CA LEU A 54 -5.18 -10.02 12.53
C LEU A 54 -4.98 -11.38 11.84
N ILE A 55 -5.97 -11.87 11.10
CA ILE A 55 -5.87 -13.11 10.32
C ILE A 55 -4.76 -12.98 9.26
N VAL A 56 -4.67 -11.83 8.58
CA VAL A 56 -3.61 -11.56 7.59
C VAL A 56 -2.21 -11.52 8.24
N LEU A 57 -2.11 -11.11 9.51
CA LEU A 57 -0.85 -11.10 10.26
C LEU A 57 -0.47 -12.48 10.82
N ALA A 58 -1.41 -13.42 10.97
CA ALA A 58 -1.17 -14.72 11.60
C ALA A 58 -0.07 -15.58 10.93
N PRO A 59 0.03 -15.67 9.58
CA PRO A 59 1.09 -16.44 8.92
C PRO A 59 2.51 -15.96 9.25
N TRP A 60 2.69 -14.65 9.48
CA TRP A 60 3.98 -14.08 9.86
C TRP A 60 4.43 -14.54 11.24
N VAL A 61 3.49 -14.62 12.20
CA VAL A 61 3.76 -15.17 13.53
C VAL A 61 4.12 -16.65 13.43
N ALA A 62 3.37 -17.42 12.65
CA ALA A 62 3.65 -18.84 12.43
C ALA A 62 5.05 -19.07 11.82
N LEU A 63 5.47 -18.22 10.89
CA LEU A 63 6.81 -18.27 10.29
C LEU A 63 7.92 -18.05 11.33
N ILE A 64 7.77 -17.06 12.22
CA ILE A 64 8.75 -16.75 13.28
C ILE A 64 8.86 -17.92 14.27
N VAL A 65 7.72 -18.51 14.65
CA VAL A 65 7.69 -19.68 15.53
C VAL A 65 8.36 -20.88 14.84
N GLY A 66 8.06 -21.11 13.56
CA GLY A 66 8.66 -22.20 12.78
C GLY A 66 10.19 -22.12 12.69
N TRP A 67 10.75 -20.94 12.44
CA TRP A 67 12.20 -20.74 12.46
C TRP A 67 12.82 -20.96 13.85
N SER A 68 12.10 -20.54 14.90
CA SER A 68 12.53 -20.75 16.28
C SER A 68 12.59 -22.25 16.63
N SER A 69 11.61 -23.05 16.19
CA SER A 69 11.61 -24.50 16.38
C SER A 69 12.73 -25.22 15.61
N LEU A 70 13.10 -24.71 14.44
CA LEU A 70 14.23 -25.20 13.65
C LEU A 70 15.60 -24.78 14.23
N GLY A 71 15.60 -23.98 15.30
CA GLY A 71 16.82 -23.51 15.96
C GLY A 71 17.51 -22.35 15.24
N TYR A 72 16.86 -21.71 14.26
CA TYR A 72 17.32 -20.48 13.61
C TYR A 72 16.91 -19.26 14.43
N THR A 73 17.62 -19.04 15.53
CA THR A 73 17.40 -17.87 16.39
C THR A 73 18.16 -16.64 15.84
N PRO A 74 17.61 -15.41 15.93
CA PRO A 74 18.32 -14.19 15.54
C PRO A 74 19.72 -14.07 16.14
N ALA A 75 19.90 -14.48 17.40
CA ALA A 75 21.20 -14.50 18.07
C ALA A 75 22.24 -15.39 17.38
N LYS A 76 21.84 -16.57 16.88
CA LYS A 76 22.74 -17.49 16.15
C LYS A 76 23.11 -16.94 14.78
N ILE A 77 22.16 -16.31 14.09
CA ILE A 77 22.40 -15.67 12.79
C ILE A 77 23.41 -14.54 12.96
N VAL A 78 23.22 -13.66 13.94
CA VAL A 78 24.16 -12.57 14.23
C VAL A 78 25.52 -13.11 14.67
N GLY A 79 25.55 -14.15 15.51
CA GLY A 79 26.79 -14.83 15.90
C GLY A 79 27.57 -15.38 14.70
N SER A 80 26.88 -16.02 13.75
CA SER A 80 27.50 -16.58 12.54
C SER A 80 28.10 -15.52 11.60
N ILE A 81 27.53 -14.31 11.59
CA ILE A 81 28.02 -13.16 10.80
C ILE A 81 29.23 -12.52 11.50
N LYS A 82 29.25 -12.47 12.84
CA LYS A 82 30.36 -11.93 13.64
C LYS A 82 31.60 -12.84 13.64
N GLN A 83 31.43 -14.14 13.44
CA GLN A 83 32.54 -15.10 13.35
C GLN A 83 33.34 -15.00 12.03
N ASN A 84 32.86 -14.24 11.05
CA ASN A 84 33.63 -13.98 9.83
C ASN A 84 34.75 -12.95 10.09
N SER A 85 35.67 -12.83 9.14
CA SER A 85 36.63 -11.73 9.13
C SER A 85 35.91 -10.38 9.20
N ALA A 86 36.45 -9.42 9.96
CA ALA A 86 35.86 -8.09 10.16
C ALA A 86 35.48 -7.40 8.84
N ALA A 87 36.30 -7.56 7.80
CA ALA A 87 36.02 -7.00 6.46
C ALA A 87 34.80 -7.64 5.78
N SER A 88 34.59 -8.94 5.97
CA SER A 88 33.42 -9.68 5.43
C SER A 88 32.15 -9.33 6.20
N THR A 89 32.23 -9.21 7.52
CA THR A 89 31.12 -8.79 8.37
C THR A 89 30.64 -7.39 8.00
N LEU A 90 31.57 -6.46 7.78
CA LEU A 90 31.25 -5.10 7.36
C LEU A 90 30.58 -5.05 5.98
N ALA A 91 31.05 -5.87 5.02
CA ALA A 91 30.43 -5.95 3.70
C ALA A 91 28.98 -6.47 3.76
N ILE A 92 28.73 -7.54 4.53
CA ILE A 92 27.39 -8.09 4.70
C ILE A 92 26.48 -7.10 5.44
N ALA A 93 26.97 -6.47 6.51
CA ALA A 93 26.21 -5.51 7.29
C ALA A 93 25.84 -4.25 6.47
N SER A 94 26.77 -3.73 5.68
CA SER A 94 26.52 -2.56 4.81
C SER A 94 25.51 -2.85 3.70
N PHE A 95 25.54 -4.06 3.13
CA PHE A 95 24.52 -4.48 2.16
C PHE A 95 23.14 -4.60 2.80
N LEU A 96 23.02 -5.27 3.96
CA LEU A 96 21.75 -5.35 4.69
C LEU A 96 21.25 -3.98 5.13
N GLY A 97 22.15 -3.09 5.56
CA GLY A 97 21.81 -1.70 5.89
C GLY A 97 21.28 -0.94 4.68
N THR A 98 21.83 -1.19 3.49
CA THR A 98 21.34 -0.57 2.24
C THR A 98 19.96 -1.09 1.84
N LEU A 99 19.71 -2.41 2.00
CA LEU A 99 18.37 -2.97 1.79
C LEU A 99 17.35 -2.39 2.76
N ALA A 100 17.71 -2.27 4.04
CA ALA A 100 16.86 -1.64 5.05
C ALA A 100 16.58 -0.17 4.72
N ALA A 101 17.56 0.56 4.19
CA ALA A 101 17.38 1.95 3.74
C ALA A 101 16.42 2.05 2.54
N ILE A 102 16.48 1.12 1.59
CA ILE A 102 15.54 1.06 0.45
C ILE A 102 14.12 0.75 0.94
N GLU A 103 13.95 -0.22 1.84
CA GLU A 103 12.63 -0.53 2.42
C GLU A 103 12.07 0.67 3.19
N PHE A 104 12.92 1.34 3.98
CA PHE A 104 12.54 2.56 4.68
C PHE A 104 12.15 3.68 3.70
N LEU A 105 12.85 3.82 2.58
CA LEU A 105 12.48 4.77 1.53
C LEU A 105 11.07 4.48 0.98
N PHE A 106 10.73 3.21 0.75
CA PHE A 106 9.37 2.84 0.31
C PHE A 106 8.31 3.11 1.37
N PHE A 107 8.62 2.94 2.65
CA PHE A 107 7.73 3.36 3.73
C PHE A 107 7.51 4.89 3.73
N ASN A 108 8.56 5.67 3.48
CA ASN A 108 8.45 7.13 3.35
C ASN A 108 7.62 7.53 2.11
N TYR A 109 7.77 6.82 0.99
CA TYR A 109 6.91 6.96 -0.19
C TYR A 109 5.44 6.70 0.12
N TRP A 110 5.13 5.64 0.86
CA TRP A 110 3.75 5.36 1.26
C TRP A 110 3.13 6.46 2.14
N THR A 111 3.95 7.13 2.96
CA THR A 111 3.43 8.09 3.95
C THR A 111 3.36 9.52 3.44
N HIS A 112 4.37 10.01 2.71
CA HIS A 112 4.43 11.44 2.34
C HIS A 112 5.33 11.82 1.15
N LEU A 113 6.21 10.95 0.63
CA LEU A 113 7.11 11.33 -0.49
C LEU A 113 6.39 11.31 -1.85
N ASN A 114 6.81 12.22 -2.73
CA ASN A 114 6.41 12.20 -4.13
C ASN A 114 7.18 11.15 -4.93
N LEU A 115 6.59 10.71 -6.06
CA LEU A 115 7.20 9.71 -6.94
C LEU A 115 8.61 10.14 -7.44
N PHE A 116 8.75 11.37 -7.94
CA PHE A 116 10.04 11.85 -8.45
C PHE A 116 11.13 11.96 -7.37
N GLN A 117 10.75 12.32 -6.14
CA GLN A 117 11.68 12.35 -5.00
C GLN A 117 12.14 10.93 -4.66
N THR A 118 11.20 9.99 -4.61
CA THR A 118 11.47 8.58 -4.34
C THR A 118 12.39 7.98 -5.40
N LEU A 119 12.13 8.23 -6.70
CA LEU A 119 13.00 7.81 -7.79
C LEU A 119 14.40 8.41 -7.68
N GLY A 120 14.50 9.69 -7.31
CA GLY A 120 15.78 10.36 -7.06
C GLY A 120 16.59 9.66 -5.97
N TYR A 121 16.01 9.44 -4.79
CA TYR A 121 16.69 8.74 -3.69
C TYR A 121 16.99 7.28 -4.01
N LEU A 122 16.06 6.58 -4.67
CA LEU A 122 16.22 5.20 -5.07
C LEU A 122 17.36 5.04 -6.09
N SER A 123 17.57 6.01 -6.99
CA SER A 123 18.67 5.97 -7.96
C SER A 123 20.04 5.94 -7.26
N VAL A 124 20.22 6.79 -6.24
CA VAL A 124 21.45 6.83 -5.43
C VAL A 124 21.60 5.55 -4.62
N LEU A 125 20.54 5.13 -3.91
CA LEU A 125 20.56 3.91 -3.10
C LEU A 125 20.81 2.65 -3.95
N SER A 126 20.35 2.61 -5.21
CA SER A 126 20.56 1.49 -6.12
C SER A 126 22.04 1.32 -6.47
N VAL A 127 22.76 2.42 -6.71
CA VAL A 127 24.22 2.38 -6.95
C VAL A 127 24.95 1.87 -5.71
N VAL A 128 24.58 2.37 -4.53
CA VAL A 128 25.15 1.91 -3.25
C VAL A 128 24.84 0.42 -3.01
N ALA A 129 23.62 -0.01 -3.29
CA ALA A 129 23.18 -1.40 -3.16
C ALA A 129 23.95 -2.33 -4.10
N PHE A 130 24.23 -1.89 -5.33
CA PHE A 130 25.01 -2.65 -6.29
C PHE A 130 26.45 -2.88 -5.79
N ILE A 131 27.13 -1.82 -5.34
CA ILE A 131 28.52 -1.90 -4.85
C ILE A 131 28.60 -2.74 -3.58
N THR A 132 27.74 -2.48 -2.61
CA THR A 132 27.74 -3.20 -1.32
C THR A 132 27.31 -4.67 -1.51
N GLY A 133 26.35 -4.92 -2.40
CA GLY A 133 25.87 -6.26 -2.75
C GLY A 133 26.96 -7.12 -3.36
N GLN A 134 27.67 -6.60 -4.36
CA GLN A 134 28.77 -7.34 -5.00
C GLN A 134 29.84 -7.76 -3.97
N ARG A 135 30.17 -6.87 -3.03
CA ARG A 135 31.14 -7.15 -1.96
C ARG A 135 30.61 -8.18 -0.96
N ALA A 136 29.34 -8.08 -0.57
CA ALA A 136 28.70 -9.02 0.36
C ALA A 136 28.61 -10.44 -0.22
N LEU A 137 28.21 -10.58 -1.50
CA LEU A 137 28.12 -11.87 -2.18
C LEU A 137 29.51 -12.50 -2.36
N THR A 138 30.51 -11.70 -2.75
CA THR A 138 31.91 -12.15 -2.87
C THR A 138 32.44 -12.66 -1.53
N ALA A 139 32.14 -11.97 -0.43
CA ALA A 139 32.51 -12.40 0.91
C ALA A 139 31.93 -13.77 1.29
N ILE A 140 30.66 -14.02 0.94
CA ILE A 140 30.00 -15.32 1.16
C ILE A 140 30.65 -16.40 0.28
N GLN A 141 30.95 -16.09 -0.98
CA GLN A 141 31.59 -17.04 -1.90
C GLN A 141 32.99 -17.44 -1.44
N LEU A 142 33.82 -16.47 -1.01
CA LEU A 142 35.15 -16.73 -0.46
C LEU A 142 35.12 -17.60 0.80
N LYS A 143 34.07 -17.47 1.62
CA LYS A 143 33.87 -18.34 2.79
C LYS A 143 33.63 -19.80 2.36
N ARG A 144 32.81 -20.02 1.34
CA ARG A 144 32.52 -21.36 0.81
C ARG A 144 33.77 -22.00 0.20
N LEU A 145 34.53 -21.24 -0.59
CA LEU A 145 35.77 -21.73 -1.19
C LEU A 145 36.79 -22.15 -0.13
N ARG A 146 37.01 -21.32 0.90
CA ARG A 146 37.90 -21.66 2.03
C ARG A 146 37.49 -22.92 2.78
N TYR A 147 36.18 -23.12 2.98
CA TYR A 147 35.67 -24.33 3.63
C TYR A 147 35.95 -25.58 2.81
N THR A 148 35.72 -25.53 1.49
CA THR A 148 35.99 -26.67 0.60
C THR A 148 37.49 -26.97 0.51
N ASP A 149 38.34 -25.95 0.49
CA ASP A 149 39.80 -26.11 0.44
C ASP A 149 40.34 -26.81 1.69
N HIS A 150 39.92 -26.37 2.87
CA HIS A 150 40.27 -27.02 4.14
C HIS A 150 39.81 -28.49 4.22
N LYS A 151 38.72 -28.85 3.54
CA LYS A 151 38.25 -30.25 3.49
C LYS A 151 39.08 -31.13 2.55
N LYS A 152 39.76 -30.55 1.56
CA LYS A 152 40.60 -31.29 0.60
C LYS A 152 42.02 -31.54 1.12
N THR A 153 42.49 -30.72 2.04
CA THR A 153 43.85 -30.80 2.63
C THR A 153 43.93 -31.68 3.88
N GLN A 154 42.79 -32.21 4.35
CA GLN A 154 42.69 -33.27 5.36
C GLN A 154 42.28 -34.59 4.73
#